data_AF-A0A7S3IEM1-F1
#
_entry.id   AF-A0A7S3IEM1-F1
#
_cell.length_a   1.000
_cell.length_b   1.000
_cell.length_c   1.000
_cell.angle_alpha   90.00
_cell.angle_beta   90.00
_cell.angle_gamma   90.00
#
_symmetry.space_group_name_H-M   'P 1'
#
loop_
_entity.id
_entity.type
_entity.pdbx_description
1 polymer ?
#
loop_
_entity_poly.entity_id
_entity_poly.type
_entity_poly.pdbx_seq_one_letter_code
_entity_poly.pdbx_strand_id
1 'polypeptide(L)'
;MFASLSDNPEFYRDKMKMFVALAPVVSIKHMNSVFLKDIMDNESSQQYLTLMGPEMFYKATADNFVSGLFAGSALGNATSGQITAKLSDSKPELINQVAQLNYFKFYPAGCSVRSLDHFMQLYHTGEFKKYDHGSAEKNQ
;
A
#
# COMPACT_ATOMS: atom_id res chain seq x y z
N MET A 1 -1.89 10.46 -7.03
CA MET A 1 -1.83 11.09 -8.37
C MET A 1 -3.13 11.76 -8.77
N PHE A 2 -4.26 11.03 -8.83
CA PHE A 2 -5.59 11.60 -9.16
C PHE A 2 -5.91 12.89 -8.39
N ALA A 3 -5.76 12.89 -7.05
CA ALA A 3 -5.98 14.07 -6.21
C ALA A 3 -5.12 15.27 -6.61
N SER A 4 -3.85 15.02 -6.97
CA SER A 4 -2.92 16.08 -7.31
C SER A 4 -3.23 16.70 -8.68
N LEU A 5 -3.61 15.85 -9.65
CA LEU A 5 -4.04 16.28 -10.98
C LEU A 5 -5.36 17.07 -10.92
N SER A 6 -6.30 16.69 -10.04
CA SER A 6 -7.56 17.42 -9.87
C SER A 6 -7.39 18.73 -9.10
N ASP A 7 -6.54 18.76 -8.07
CA ASP A 7 -6.36 19.94 -7.22
C ASP A 7 -5.48 21.02 -7.87
N ASN A 8 -4.56 20.63 -8.76
CA ASN A 8 -3.61 21.55 -9.37
C ASN A 8 -3.54 21.42 -10.91
N PRO A 9 -4.67 21.56 -11.62
CA PRO A 9 -4.72 21.30 -13.06
C PRO A 9 -3.76 22.20 -13.85
N GLU A 10 -3.65 23.48 -13.48
CA GLU A 10 -2.78 24.45 -14.16
C GLU A 10 -1.30 24.08 -14.08
N PHE A 11 -0.84 23.54 -12.94
CA PHE A 11 0.55 23.11 -12.79
C PHE A 11 0.89 21.93 -13.72
N TYR A 12 -0.06 21.01 -13.91
CA TYR A 12 0.15 19.79 -14.69
C TYR A 12 -0.17 19.95 -16.17
N ARG A 13 -1.00 20.92 -16.54
CA ARG A 13 -1.46 21.16 -17.92
C ARG A 13 -0.31 21.21 -18.92
N ASP A 14 0.75 21.95 -18.61
CA ASP A 14 1.88 22.14 -19.52
C ASP A 14 2.99 21.07 -19.35
N LYS A 15 2.90 20.26 -18.29
CA LYS A 15 3.94 19.28 -17.91
C LYS A 15 3.57 17.84 -18.24
N MET A 16 2.29 17.57 -18.48
CA MET A 16 1.79 16.22 -18.66
C MET A 16 0.88 16.14 -19.89
N LYS A 17 1.34 15.41 -20.91
CA LYS A 17 0.57 15.19 -22.14
C LYS A 17 -0.46 14.07 -21.99
N MET A 18 -0.17 13.09 -21.14
CA MET A 18 -1.02 11.91 -20.94
C MET A 18 -0.75 11.33 -19.56
N PHE A 19 -1.83 10.91 -18.88
CA PHE A 19 -1.76 10.14 -17.65
C PHE A 19 -2.35 8.75 -17.91
N VAL A 20 -1.52 7.72 -17.89
CA VAL A 20 -1.93 6.31 -18.02
C VAL A 20 -1.99 5.68 -16.63
N ALA A 21 -3.18 5.32 -16.18
CA ALA A 21 -3.39 4.70 -14.88
C ALA A 21 -3.59 3.18 -15.04
N LEU A 22 -2.62 2.38 -14.59
CA LEU A 22 -2.74 0.93 -14.49
C LEU A 22 -3.28 0.56 -13.12
N ALA A 23 -4.38 -0.20 -13.07
CA ALA A 23 -5.14 -0.50 -11.84
C ALA A 23 -5.49 0.78 -11.03
N PRO A 24 -6.27 1.71 -11.60
CA PRO A 24 -6.58 2.97 -10.92
C PRO A 24 -7.37 2.74 -9.62
N VAL A 25 -6.98 3.45 -8.56
CA VAL A 25 -7.65 3.41 -7.26
C VAL A 25 -8.13 4.81 -6.90
N VAL A 26 -9.45 4.98 -6.79
CA VAL A 26 -10.11 6.24 -6.39
C VAL A 26 -10.98 6.02 -5.16
N SER A 27 -11.75 4.92 -5.15
CA SER A 27 -12.47 4.44 -3.97
C SER A 27 -12.08 2.98 -3.70
N ILE A 28 -12.00 2.61 -2.44
CA ILE A 28 -11.67 1.24 -1.99
C ILE A 28 -12.82 0.56 -1.24
N LYS A 29 -14.02 1.15 -1.26
CA LYS A 29 -15.22 0.63 -0.56
C LYS A 29 -15.54 -0.83 -0.91
N HIS A 30 -15.32 -1.21 -2.17
CA HIS A 30 -15.64 -2.53 -2.71
C HIS A 30 -14.38 -3.34 -3.04
N MET A 31 -13.26 -3.06 -2.38
CA MET A 31 -12.04 -3.85 -2.50
C MET A 31 -12.32 -5.32 -2.13
N ASN A 32 -11.58 -6.26 -2.74
CA ASN A 32 -11.72 -7.70 -2.46
C ASN A 32 -10.54 -8.31 -1.68
N SER A 33 -9.51 -7.53 -1.37
CA SER A 33 -8.38 -7.99 -0.55
C SER A 33 -8.85 -8.32 0.86
N VAL A 34 -8.80 -9.59 1.23
CA VAL A 34 -9.18 -10.10 2.56
C VAL A 34 -8.25 -9.52 3.63
N PHE A 35 -6.94 -9.54 3.37
CA PHE A 35 -5.94 -9.01 4.30
C PHE A 35 -6.19 -7.54 4.66
N LEU A 36 -6.51 -6.71 3.65
CA LEU A 36 -6.76 -5.30 3.90
C LEU A 36 -8.12 -5.07 4.55
N LYS A 37 -9.15 -5.88 4.25
CA LYS A 37 -10.44 -5.83 4.96
C LYS A 37 -10.27 -6.14 6.43
N ASP A 38 -9.57 -7.23 6.78
CA ASP A 38 -9.35 -7.63 8.18
C ASP A 38 -8.64 -6.53 8.99
N ILE A 39 -7.70 -5.82 8.37
CA ILE A 39 -7.03 -4.66 8.98
C ILE A 39 -7.99 -3.48 9.12
N MET A 40 -8.78 -3.18 8.09
CA MET A 40 -9.64 -2.00 8.07
C MET A 40 -10.92 -2.16 8.91
N ASP A 41 -11.47 -3.37 9.04
CA ASP A 41 -12.70 -3.63 9.79
C ASP A 41 -12.46 -3.73 11.32
N ASN A 42 -11.21 -3.87 11.76
CA ASN A 42 -10.87 -4.01 13.17
C ASN A 42 -10.59 -2.63 13.80
N GLU A 43 -11.46 -2.14 14.68
CA GLU A 43 -11.26 -0.85 15.37
C GLU A 43 -9.97 -0.79 16.20
N SER A 44 -9.48 -1.94 16.69
CA SER A 44 -8.20 -2.01 17.41
C SER A 44 -7.01 -1.83 16.49
N SER A 45 -7.17 -1.99 15.16
CA SER A 45 -6.06 -1.87 14.21
C SER A 45 -5.46 -0.47 14.20
N GLN A 46 -6.26 0.59 14.38
CA GLN A 46 -5.74 1.96 14.49
C GLN A 46 -4.82 2.13 15.71
N GLN A 47 -5.17 1.49 16.84
CA GLN A 47 -4.35 1.51 18.05
C GLN A 47 -3.05 0.73 17.84
N TYR A 48 -3.13 -0.45 17.21
CA TYR A 48 -1.94 -1.25 16.87
C TYR A 48 -1.03 -0.55 15.85
N LEU A 49 -1.60 0.12 14.85
CA LEU A 49 -0.84 0.90 13.89
C LEU A 49 -0.11 2.06 14.59
N THR A 50 -0.77 2.76 15.51
CA THR A 50 -0.15 3.84 16.27
C THR A 50 1.00 3.32 17.16
N LEU A 51 0.88 2.09 17.68
CA LEU A 51 1.93 1.45 18.49
C LEU A 51 3.15 0.99 17.66
N MET A 52 2.98 0.68 16.38
CA MET A 52 4.06 0.25 15.47
C MET A 52 5.07 1.37 15.16
N GLY A 53 4.75 2.63 15.47
CA GLY A 53 5.57 3.80 15.17
C GLY A 53 5.13 4.55 13.90
N PRO A 54 5.86 5.57 13.45
CA PRO A 54 5.42 6.44 12.35
C PRO A 54 5.47 5.77 10.96
N GLU A 55 6.30 4.74 10.81
CA GLU A 55 6.55 4.04 9.54
C GLU A 55 6.29 2.54 9.69
N MET A 56 5.66 1.97 8.67
CA MET A 56 5.32 0.56 8.51
C MET A 56 6.03 0.03 7.27
N PHE A 57 6.35 -1.26 7.27
CA PHE A 57 7.15 -1.95 6.24
C PHE A 57 8.57 -1.36 6.15
N TYR A 58 9.58 -2.13 6.54
CA TYR A 58 10.95 -1.63 6.54
C TYR A 58 11.38 -1.20 5.13
N LYS A 59 12.11 -0.08 5.01
CA LYS A 59 12.59 0.42 3.71
C LYS A 59 13.39 -0.66 3.02
N ALA A 60 12.93 -1.09 1.86
CA ALA A 60 13.57 -2.15 1.11
C ALA A 60 14.90 -1.62 0.53
N THR A 61 16.01 -2.00 1.13
CA THR A 61 17.36 -1.69 0.66
C THR A 61 18.03 -2.96 0.15
N ALA A 62 18.82 -2.84 -0.91
CA ALA A 62 19.54 -3.98 -1.50
C ALA A 62 20.51 -4.67 -0.51
N ASP A 63 20.99 -3.92 0.49
CA ASP A 63 21.91 -4.39 1.54
C ASP A 63 21.21 -5.02 2.74
N ASN A 64 19.89 -5.19 2.72
CA ASN A 64 19.17 -5.83 3.81
C ASN A 64 19.50 -7.32 3.88
N PHE A 65 20.40 -7.68 4.80
CA PHE A 65 20.81 -9.05 5.12
C PHE A 65 19.63 -10.02 5.26
N VAL A 66 18.52 -9.58 5.88
CA VAL A 66 17.28 -10.36 6.05
C VAL A 66 16.60 -10.65 4.70
N SER A 67 16.58 -9.68 3.79
CA SER A 67 16.01 -9.85 2.45
C SER A 67 16.88 -10.77 1.57
N GLY A 68 18.20 -10.72 1.74
CA GLY A 68 19.15 -11.61 1.07
C GLY A 68 19.08 -13.06 1.58
N LEU A 69 18.86 -13.26 2.89
CA LEU A 69 18.62 -14.58 3.48
C LEU A 69 17.29 -15.19 3.05
N PHE A 70 16.25 -14.37 2.89
CA PHE A 70 14.96 -14.83 2.38
C PHE A 70 15.02 -15.16 0.89
N ALA A 71 15.63 -14.29 0.07
CA ALA A 71 15.75 -14.48 -1.37
C ALA A 71 16.81 -15.53 -1.74
N GLY A 72 16.43 -16.81 -1.66
CA GLY A 72 17.29 -17.96 -1.95
C GLY A 72 17.14 -19.10 -0.95
N SER A 73 16.43 -18.89 0.15
CA SER A 73 16.10 -19.95 1.11
C SER A 73 14.87 -20.75 0.68
N ALA A 74 14.76 -21.99 1.17
CA ALA A 74 13.56 -22.81 1.02
C ALA A 74 12.31 -22.11 1.59
N LEU A 75 12.47 -21.29 2.63
CA LEU A 75 11.40 -20.50 3.24
C LEU A 75 10.93 -19.39 2.31
N GLY A 76 11.83 -18.65 1.66
CA GLY A 76 11.45 -17.63 0.67
C GLY A 76 10.77 -18.22 -0.55
N ASN A 77 11.23 -19.38 -1.02
CA ASN A 77 10.59 -20.10 -2.14
C ASN A 77 9.16 -20.56 -1.78
N ALA A 78 8.94 -20.99 -0.53
CA ALA A 78 7.63 -21.44 -0.07
C ALA A 78 6.65 -20.29 0.26
N THR A 79 7.15 -19.11 0.64
CA THR A 79 6.33 -18.01 1.17
C THR A 79 6.15 -16.83 0.21
N SER A 80 7.04 -16.66 -0.77
CA SER A 80 7.00 -15.53 -1.71
C SER A 80 5.66 -15.42 -2.47
N GLY A 81 5.15 -16.52 -3.00
CA GLY A 81 3.84 -16.55 -3.65
C GLY A 81 2.70 -16.15 -2.70
N GLN A 82 2.74 -16.61 -1.45
CA GLN A 82 1.70 -16.31 -0.45
C GLN A 82 1.72 -14.84 0.01
N ILE A 83 2.90 -14.26 0.17
CA ILE A 83 3.01 -12.85 0.57
C ILE A 83 2.57 -11.97 -0.61
N THR A 84 2.94 -12.32 -1.84
CA THR A 84 2.46 -11.63 -3.05
C THR A 84 0.93 -11.74 -3.17
N ALA A 85 0.39 -12.93 -2.89
CA ALA A 85 -1.05 -13.23 -2.85
C ALA A 85 -1.81 -12.28 -1.92
N LYS A 86 -1.25 -12.03 -0.74
CA LYS A 86 -1.88 -11.24 0.32
C LYS A 86 -1.75 -9.74 0.11
N LEU A 87 -0.61 -9.28 -0.40
CA LEU A 87 -0.29 -7.85 -0.45
C LEU A 87 -0.65 -7.18 -1.78
N SER A 88 -0.58 -7.88 -2.92
CA SER A 88 -0.58 -7.20 -4.23
C SER A 88 -1.40 -7.85 -5.32
N ASP A 89 -1.39 -9.17 -5.43
CA ASP A 89 -1.94 -9.87 -6.60
C ASP A 89 -2.70 -11.12 -6.14
N SER A 90 -3.89 -11.38 -6.66
CA SER A 90 -4.63 -12.60 -6.31
C SER A 90 -4.12 -13.84 -7.06
N LYS A 91 -3.24 -13.68 -8.06
CA LYS A 91 -2.74 -14.75 -8.93
C LYS A 91 -1.21 -14.76 -9.03
N PRO A 92 -0.49 -15.00 -7.92
CA PRO A 92 0.97 -15.05 -7.93
C PRO A 92 1.53 -16.08 -8.92
N GLU A 93 0.79 -17.14 -9.25
CA GLU A 93 1.20 -18.18 -10.20
C GLU A 93 1.48 -17.67 -11.63
N LEU A 94 0.95 -16.50 -12.01
CA LEU A 94 1.22 -15.87 -13.31
C LEU A 94 2.57 -15.16 -13.35
N ILE A 95 3.22 -14.98 -12.20
CA ILE A 95 4.51 -14.31 -12.07
C ILE A 95 5.60 -15.36 -12.08
N ASN A 96 6.66 -15.13 -12.84
CA ASN A 96 7.86 -15.98 -12.79
C ASN A 96 8.39 -16.12 -11.35
N GLN A 97 8.63 -17.35 -10.89
CA GLN A 97 9.02 -17.63 -9.50
C GLN A 97 10.33 -16.93 -9.07
N VAL A 98 11.32 -16.84 -9.97
CA VAL A 98 12.57 -16.13 -9.69
C VAL A 98 12.31 -14.62 -9.57
N ALA A 99 11.39 -14.09 -10.39
CA ALA A 99 10.97 -12.69 -10.28
C ALA A 99 10.25 -12.41 -8.95
N GLN A 100 9.35 -13.29 -8.49
CA GLN A 100 8.67 -13.13 -7.20
C GLN A 100 9.67 -12.99 -6.04
N LEU A 101 10.70 -13.83 -6.00
CA LEU A 101 11.75 -13.77 -4.99
C LEU A 101 12.54 -12.46 -5.03
N ASN A 102 12.81 -11.95 -6.23
CA ASN A 102 13.49 -10.67 -6.39
C ASN A 102 12.59 -9.50 -6.00
N TYR A 103 11.28 -9.57 -6.22
CA TYR A 103 10.35 -8.53 -5.80
C TYR A 103 10.37 -8.34 -4.28
N PHE A 104 10.49 -9.41 -3.50
CA PHE A 104 10.59 -9.32 -2.03
C PHE A 104 11.81 -8.53 -1.51
N LYS A 105 12.87 -8.40 -2.32
CA LYS A 105 14.02 -7.56 -1.94
C LYS A 105 13.66 -6.07 -1.92
N PHE A 106 12.65 -5.68 -2.69
CA PHE A 106 12.28 -4.28 -2.93
C PHE A 106 10.84 -3.94 -2.53
N TYR A 107 10.01 -4.95 -2.25
CA TYR A 107 8.60 -4.81 -1.95
C TYR A 107 8.20 -5.65 -0.72
N PRO A 108 7.42 -5.10 0.22
CA PRO A 108 6.91 -3.72 0.29
C PRO A 108 8.00 -2.69 0.66
N ALA A 109 7.90 -1.47 0.11
CA ALA A 109 8.94 -0.44 0.16
C ALA A 109 8.67 0.68 1.19
N GLY A 110 8.07 0.35 2.32
CA GLY A 110 7.69 1.34 3.33
C GLY A 110 6.40 2.10 3.04
N CYS A 111 5.72 2.47 4.11
CA CYS A 111 4.49 3.26 4.12
C CYS A 111 4.37 3.97 5.48
N SER A 112 3.82 5.19 5.53
CA SER A 112 3.52 5.81 6.82
C SER A 112 2.28 5.18 7.46
N VAL A 113 2.23 5.11 8.78
CA VAL A 113 1.01 4.69 9.49
C VAL A 113 -0.17 5.57 9.13
N ARG A 114 0.07 6.88 8.98
CA ARG A 114 -0.94 7.84 8.56
C ARG A 114 -1.52 7.55 7.18
N SER A 115 -0.72 7.01 6.26
CA SER A 115 -1.21 6.60 4.94
C SER A 115 -2.16 5.41 5.04
N LEU A 116 -1.87 4.43 5.91
CA LEU A 116 -2.77 3.31 6.14
C LEU A 116 -4.05 3.74 6.86
N ASP A 117 -3.94 4.64 7.84
CA ASP A 117 -5.09 5.24 8.50
C ASP A 117 -5.98 6.02 7.52
N HIS A 118 -5.39 6.79 6.60
CA HIS A 118 -6.15 7.43 5.52
C HIS A 118 -6.88 6.40 4.66
N PHE A 119 -6.23 5.29 4.29
CA PHE A 119 -6.90 4.21 3.57
C PHE A 119 -8.10 3.66 4.36
N MET A 120 -7.99 3.47 5.69
CA MET A 120 -9.14 3.08 6.51
C MET A 120 -10.28 4.09 6.42
N GLN A 121 -10.00 5.39 6.51
CA GLN A 121 -11.01 6.44 6.36
C GLN A 121 -11.73 6.35 5.00
N LEU A 122 -10.98 6.14 3.92
CA LEU A 122 -11.54 5.98 2.57
C LEU A 122 -12.38 4.70 2.43
N TYR A 123 -11.98 3.61 3.10
CA TYR A 123 -12.74 2.37 3.10
C TYR A 123 -14.08 2.49 3.85
N HIS A 124 -14.07 3.08 5.05
CA HIS A 124 -15.30 3.24 5.83
C HIS A 124 -16.28 4.20 5.15
N THR A 125 -15.79 5.37 4.72
CA THR A 125 -16.62 6.41 4.10
C THR A 125 -17.01 6.06 2.66
N GLY A 126 -16.14 5.34 1.94
CA GLY A 126 -16.29 5.05 0.51
C GLY A 126 -16.02 6.26 -0.40
N GLU A 127 -15.64 7.40 0.18
CA GLU A 127 -15.47 8.67 -0.50
C GLU A 127 -14.00 8.92 -0.84
N PHE A 128 -13.75 9.48 -2.02
CA PHE A 128 -12.44 9.98 -2.38
C PHE A 128 -12.23 11.39 -1.80
N LYS A 129 -11.55 11.50 -0.66
CA LYS A 129 -11.37 12.76 0.06
C LYS A 129 -10.02 12.88 0.77
N LYS A 130 -9.71 14.11 1.20
CA LYS A 130 -8.53 14.42 2.00
C LYS A 130 -8.59 13.71 3.35
N TYR A 131 -7.41 13.56 3.96
CA TYR A 131 -7.27 12.94 5.27
C TYR A 131 -8.05 13.72 6.34
N ASP A 132 -8.81 13.01 7.17
CA ASP A 132 -9.50 13.59 8.32
C ASP A 132 -8.60 13.50 9.56
N HIS A 133 -8.29 14.65 10.15
CA HIS A 133 -7.47 14.79 11.35
C HIS A 133 -8.26 14.61 12.67
N GLY A 134 -9.55 14.28 12.59
CA GLY A 134 -10.41 13.97 13.73
C GLY A 134 -11.10 15.18 14.37
N SER A 135 -10.91 16.40 13.86
CA SER A 135 -11.68 17.58 14.26
C SER A 135 -11.73 18.64 13.17
N ALA A 136 -12.78 19.46 13.18
CA ALA A 136 -12.94 20.56 12.23
C ALA A 136 -11.78 21.57 12.30
N GLU A 137 -11.25 21.83 13.49
CA GLU A 137 -10.11 22.74 13.70
C GLU A 137 -8.82 22.22 13.06
N LYS A 138 -8.55 20.90 13.16
CA LYS A 138 -7.35 20.29 12.58
C LYS A 138 -7.43 20.08 11.07
N ASN A 139 -8.63 20.19 10.49
CA ASN A 139 -8.90 20.02 9.06
C ASN A 139 -8.91 21.34 8.28
N GLN A 140 -8.71 22.48 8.96
CA GLN A 140 -8.54 23.80 8.34
C GLN A 140 -7.12 23.97 7.80
#